data_AF-A0A4Q9HM25-F1
#
_entry.id   AF-A0A4Q9HM25-F1
#
_cell.length_a   1.000
_cell.length_b   1.000
_cell.length_c   1.000
_cell.angle_alpha   90.00
_cell.angle_beta   90.00
_cell.angle_gamma   90.00
#
_symmetry.space_group_name_H-M   'P 1'
#
loop_
_entity.id
_entity.type
_entity.pdbx_description
1 polymer ?
#
loop_
_entity_poly.entity_id
_entity_poly.type
_entity_poly.pdbx_seq_one_letter_code
_entity_poly.pdbx_strand_id
1 'polypeptide(L)'
;DARVDVYACGVVLYEMLTGGKPHTGGSAAQVLYQHLHEDVRPPSESVPGLAAELDGLVALATAREPARRPQDAVALLSRARGARSALTDAQLDLVPPHAKDVPADGDDTERTSVLPRTGAEQLRLPGSPADAELNRTARLELPAAAAASPAERTTRLHPAPAAAPRTGLFRQRRTATLIAAVLLVLGLGAGVWYINAGQFTTVPAVLDLPQAEAEKTLRDEGLRVKVVRGYSPNVERGHVMATDPENGKRIRGTGTVTLTVSRGPEVVAIPDLAGTPVADARRELRDRGLTPGTEAREFSDEVAKGSVIRTDPAAGSKRRPDTAVALTISRGAPVDVPDVVGAARADAESALTGAGLQVKFADEPVYAPQAKDTVALQSPGKGEKLGKGDTVTLTLSKGPEMITVPDVTGKSTDDAKRQLTDLGFEVEVQKPLLFPQDSVDTQSVGGGEQAPKGSKITIKLKGAL
;
A
#
# COMPACT_ATOMS: atom_id res chain seq x y z
N ASP A 1 -12.05 -10.76 24.76
CA ASP A 1 -13.16 -10.59 23.80
C ASP A 1 -12.72 -9.51 22.83
N ALA A 2 -12.61 -9.82 21.54
CA ALA A 2 -12.08 -8.88 20.53
C ALA A 2 -12.94 -7.59 20.40
N ARG A 3 -14.18 -7.62 20.89
CA ARG A 3 -15.10 -6.47 20.91
C ARG A 3 -14.70 -5.42 21.95
N VAL A 4 -13.70 -5.69 22.79
CA VAL A 4 -13.02 -4.69 23.64
C VAL A 4 -12.00 -3.90 22.80
N ASP A 5 -11.20 -4.59 21.99
CA ASP A 5 -10.21 -3.96 21.11
C ASP A 5 -10.87 -3.12 20.01
N VAL A 6 -12.03 -3.58 19.51
CA VAL A 6 -12.90 -2.82 18.59
C VAL A 6 -13.41 -1.52 19.24
N TYR A 7 -13.76 -1.53 20.53
CA TYR A 7 -14.18 -0.33 21.25
C TYR A 7 -13.01 0.64 21.44
N ALA A 8 -11.84 0.15 21.84
CA ALA A 8 -10.62 0.97 21.94
C ALA A 8 -10.26 1.60 20.58
N CYS A 9 -10.36 0.85 19.48
CA CYS A 9 -10.17 1.36 18.13
C CYS A 9 -11.22 2.43 17.75
N GLY A 10 -12.47 2.29 18.21
CA GLY A 10 -13.52 3.30 18.04
C GLY A 10 -13.24 4.60 18.81
N VAL A 11 -12.70 4.50 20.03
CA VAL A 11 -12.28 5.68 20.82
C VAL A 11 -11.10 6.38 20.14
N VAL A 12 -10.10 5.64 19.66
CA VAL A 12 -8.98 6.21 18.90
C VAL A 12 -9.46 6.85 17.58
N LEU A 13 -10.47 6.27 16.92
CA LEU A 13 -11.08 6.89 15.73
C LEU A 13 -11.79 8.22 16.06
N TYR A 14 -12.52 8.31 17.18
CA TYR A 14 -13.09 9.58 17.65
C TYR A 14 -11.99 10.62 17.94
N GLU A 15 -10.91 10.21 18.62
CA GLU A 15 -9.78 11.10 18.94
C GLU A 15 -9.06 11.60 17.67
N MET A 16 -8.87 10.75 16.65
CA MET A 16 -8.30 11.16 15.36
C MET A 16 -9.20 12.09 14.55
N LEU A 17 -10.53 11.91 14.61
CA LEU A 17 -11.47 12.74 13.86
C LEU A 17 -11.71 14.11 14.51
N THR A 18 -11.71 14.19 15.85
CA THR A 18 -12.10 15.41 16.59
C THR A 18 -10.93 16.15 17.25
N GLY A 19 -9.77 15.51 17.38
CA GLY A 19 -8.64 16.02 18.17
C GLY A 19 -8.86 15.97 19.70
N GLY A 20 -9.96 15.38 20.17
CA GLY A 20 -10.35 15.36 21.59
C GLY A 20 -10.91 14.02 22.05
N LYS A 21 -10.90 13.76 23.36
CA LYS A 21 -11.37 12.51 23.95
C LYS A 21 -12.91 12.50 24.07
N PRO A 22 -13.59 11.38 23.79
CA PRO A 22 -15.06 11.33 23.80
C PRO A 22 -15.66 11.48 25.21
N HIS A 23 -14.93 11.03 26.24
CA HIS A 23 -15.29 11.17 27.65
C HIS A 23 -14.16 11.89 28.39
N THR A 24 -14.51 12.92 29.16
CA THR A 24 -13.57 13.72 29.96
C THR A 24 -14.15 14.02 31.35
N GLY A 25 -13.28 14.03 32.37
CA GLY A 25 -13.67 14.23 33.76
C GLY A 25 -12.46 14.57 34.64
N GLY A 26 -12.72 15.16 35.81
CA GLY A 26 -11.69 15.61 36.75
C GLY A 26 -11.02 14.47 37.55
N SER A 27 -11.43 13.22 37.32
CA SER A 27 -10.80 12.03 37.92
C SER A 27 -10.95 10.82 37.01
N ALA A 28 -10.03 9.85 37.15
CA ALA A 28 -10.10 8.58 36.42
C ALA A 28 -11.40 7.79 36.72
N ALA A 29 -11.94 7.90 37.93
CA ALA A 29 -13.20 7.28 38.31
C ALA A 29 -14.41 7.88 37.56
N GLN A 30 -14.41 9.20 37.32
CA GLN A 30 -15.42 9.87 36.50
C GLN A 30 -15.33 9.40 35.04
N VAL A 31 -14.13 9.36 34.45
CA VAL A 31 -13.95 8.89 33.06
C VAL A 31 -14.36 7.42 32.90
N LEU A 32 -14.04 6.57 33.88
CA LEU A 32 -14.49 5.16 33.90
C LEU A 32 -16.02 5.04 34.01
N TYR A 33 -16.66 5.88 34.83
CA TYR A 33 -18.12 5.92 34.95
C TYR A 33 -18.78 6.32 33.62
N GLN A 34 -18.23 7.34 32.93
CA GLN A 34 -18.70 7.79 31.62
C GLN A 34 -18.64 6.67 30.57
N HIS A 35 -17.50 5.96 30.47
CA HIS A 35 -17.32 4.81 29.57
C HIS A 35 -18.33 3.65 29.80
N LEU A 36 -18.95 3.58 30.99
CA LEU A 36 -19.92 2.55 31.36
C LEU A 36 -21.39 2.97 31.17
N HIS A 37 -21.69 4.28 31.24
CA HIS A 37 -23.07 4.79 31.31
C HIS A 37 -23.43 5.77 30.20
N GLU A 38 -22.48 6.52 29.66
CA GLU A 38 -22.68 7.47 28.56
C GLU A 38 -22.38 6.80 27.21
N ASP A 39 -23.01 7.25 26.13
CA ASP A 39 -22.60 6.89 24.77
C ASP A 39 -21.54 7.89 24.29
N VAL A 40 -20.65 7.45 23.40
CA VAL A 40 -19.76 8.35 22.66
C VAL A 40 -20.62 9.20 21.72
N ARG A 41 -20.49 10.53 21.84
CA ARG A 41 -21.21 11.49 21.00
C ARG A 41 -20.74 11.43 19.53
N PRO A 42 -21.55 11.88 18.55
CA PRO A 42 -21.12 11.99 17.16
C PRO A 42 -19.88 12.90 17.02
N PRO A 43 -18.79 12.45 16.37
CA PRO A 43 -17.71 13.32 15.91
C PRO A 43 -18.16 14.63 15.23
N SER A 44 -19.24 14.61 14.45
CA SER A 44 -19.78 15.79 13.76
C SER A 44 -20.32 16.89 14.69
N GLU A 45 -20.66 16.59 15.96
CA GLU A 45 -20.95 17.62 16.96
C GLU A 45 -19.71 18.48 17.30
N SER A 46 -18.52 17.90 17.16
CA SER A 46 -17.24 18.57 17.44
C SER A 46 -16.55 19.08 16.16
N VAL A 47 -16.89 18.52 15.00
CA VAL A 47 -16.35 18.88 13.68
C VAL A 47 -17.51 19.12 12.70
N PRO A 48 -18.05 20.35 12.66
CA PRO A 48 -19.13 20.70 11.73
C PRO A 48 -18.70 20.47 10.27
N GLY A 49 -19.55 19.77 9.50
CA GLY A 49 -19.28 19.37 8.12
C GLY A 49 -18.70 17.97 7.95
N LEU A 50 -18.31 17.29 9.04
CA LEU A 50 -17.91 15.88 8.98
C LEU A 50 -19.06 14.98 8.52
N ALA A 51 -18.74 13.95 7.74
CA ALA A 51 -19.70 13.03 7.15
C ALA A 51 -20.35 12.07 8.16
N ALA A 52 -21.67 11.88 8.06
CA ALA A 52 -22.45 11.05 8.99
C ALA A 52 -22.08 9.56 8.95
N GLU A 53 -21.46 9.10 7.86
CA GLU A 53 -20.87 7.76 7.71
C GLU A 53 -19.76 7.51 8.75
N LEU A 54 -19.04 8.56 9.15
CA LEU A 54 -17.99 8.50 10.18
C LEU A 54 -18.57 8.50 11.59
N ASP A 55 -19.66 9.25 11.82
CA ASP A 55 -20.41 9.18 13.08
C ASP A 55 -20.97 7.77 13.31
N GLY A 56 -21.61 7.19 12.28
CA GLY A 56 -22.13 5.83 12.32
C GLY A 56 -21.04 4.77 12.53
N LEU A 57 -19.85 4.96 11.94
CA LEU A 57 -18.71 4.07 12.12
C LEU A 57 -18.15 4.12 13.56
N VAL A 58 -18.01 5.32 14.14
CA VAL A 58 -17.58 5.49 15.53
C VAL A 58 -18.62 4.89 16.48
N ALA A 59 -19.89 5.30 16.39
CA ALA A 59 -20.96 4.83 17.28
C ALA A 59 -21.15 3.30 17.24
N LEU A 60 -20.96 2.67 16.07
CA LEU A 60 -20.99 1.22 15.92
C LEU A 60 -19.81 0.54 16.63
N ALA A 61 -18.62 1.13 16.61
CA ALA A 61 -17.43 0.61 17.29
C ALA A 61 -17.49 0.84 18.82
N THR A 62 -17.98 1.99 19.26
CA THR A 62 -18.00 2.43 20.66
C THR A 62 -19.31 2.14 21.42
N ALA A 63 -20.28 1.45 20.81
CA ALA A 63 -21.56 1.11 21.45
C ALA A 63 -21.36 0.45 22.84
N ARG A 64 -22.09 0.92 23.88
CA ARG A 64 -21.96 0.36 25.25
C ARG A 64 -22.15 -1.16 25.30
N GLU A 65 -23.18 -1.68 24.62
CA GLU A 65 -23.43 -3.13 24.51
C GLU A 65 -22.41 -3.82 23.59
N PRO A 66 -21.58 -4.76 24.07
CA PRO A 66 -20.59 -5.44 23.22
C PRO A 66 -21.22 -6.21 22.05
N ALA A 67 -22.46 -6.70 22.20
CA ALA A 67 -23.18 -7.42 21.16
C ALA A 67 -23.56 -6.57 19.93
N ARG A 68 -23.56 -5.24 20.03
CA ARG A 68 -23.83 -4.32 18.90
C ARG A 68 -22.57 -3.95 18.11
N ARG A 69 -21.38 -4.23 18.66
CA ARG A 69 -20.09 -3.92 18.02
C ARG A 69 -19.77 -4.95 16.91
N PRO A 70 -18.93 -4.58 15.92
CA PRO A 70 -18.29 -5.55 15.03
C PRO A 70 -17.59 -6.65 15.85
N GLN A 71 -17.76 -7.92 15.45
CA GLN A 71 -17.27 -9.08 16.22
C GLN A 71 -15.74 -9.06 16.41
N ASP A 72 -15.01 -8.52 15.42
CA ASP A 72 -13.56 -8.44 15.39
C ASP A 72 -13.08 -7.24 14.54
N ALA A 73 -11.75 -7.09 14.45
CA ALA A 73 -11.09 -6.06 13.65
C ALA A 73 -11.27 -6.22 12.13
N VAL A 74 -11.61 -7.41 11.62
CA VAL A 74 -11.86 -7.65 10.18
C VAL A 74 -13.25 -7.12 9.80
N ALA A 75 -14.25 -7.37 10.66
CA ALA A 75 -15.58 -6.78 10.55
C ALA A 75 -15.52 -5.25 10.66
N LEU A 76 -14.72 -4.70 11.60
CA LEU A 76 -14.50 -3.26 11.71
C LEU A 76 -13.80 -2.69 10.45
N LEU A 77 -12.75 -3.33 9.95
CA LEU A 77 -12.05 -2.93 8.72
C LEU A 77 -12.97 -2.95 7.49
N SER A 78 -13.88 -3.91 7.40
CA SER A 78 -14.89 -3.98 6.35
C SER A 78 -15.84 -2.76 6.42
N ARG A 79 -16.32 -2.40 7.61
CA ARG A 79 -17.14 -1.20 7.83
C ARG A 79 -16.37 0.09 7.51
N ALA A 80 -15.12 0.21 7.94
CA ALA A 80 -14.27 1.37 7.68
C ALA A 80 -13.97 1.56 6.18
N ARG A 81 -13.73 0.47 5.44
CA ARG A 81 -13.57 0.51 3.98
C ARG A 81 -14.87 0.92 3.27
N GLY A 82 -16.00 0.37 3.71
CA GLY A 82 -17.33 0.74 3.19
C GLY A 82 -17.67 2.21 3.39
N ALA A 83 -17.42 2.73 4.60
CA ALA A 83 -17.56 4.16 4.90
C ALA A 83 -16.65 5.00 4.00
N ARG A 84 -15.36 4.68 3.90
CA ARG A 84 -14.41 5.42 3.03
C ARG A 84 -14.82 5.43 1.55
N SER A 85 -15.46 4.37 1.05
CA SER A 85 -15.97 4.33 -0.34
C SER A 85 -17.28 5.10 -0.58
N ALA A 86 -17.93 5.59 0.48
CA ALA A 86 -19.11 6.45 0.39
C ALA A 86 -18.78 7.95 0.51
N LEU A 87 -17.58 8.30 0.98
CA LEU A 87 -17.12 9.69 1.10
C LEU A 87 -16.69 10.25 -0.25
N THR A 88 -17.04 11.51 -0.50
CA THR A 88 -16.51 12.31 -1.62
C THR A 88 -15.14 12.89 -1.29
N ASP A 89 -14.36 13.26 -2.32
CA ASP A 89 -13.02 13.85 -2.15
C ASP A 89 -13.06 15.08 -1.21
N ALA A 90 -14.06 15.96 -1.37
CA ALA A 90 -14.24 17.14 -0.51
C ALA A 90 -14.59 16.82 0.96
N GLN A 91 -15.04 15.59 1.28
CA GLN A 91 -15.23 15.11 2.65
C GLN A 91 -13.98 14.38 3.19
N LEU A 92 -13.09 13.91 2.31
CA LEU A 92 -11.80 13.31 2.66
C LEU A 92 -10.72 14.39 2.90
N ASP A 93 -10.79 15.49 2.15
CA ASP A 93 -9.93 16.68 2.28
C ASP A 93 -10.36 17.62 3.43
N LEU A 94 -11.40 17.28 4.19
CA LEU A 94 -11.91 18.10 5.29
C LEU A 94 -10.95 18.06 6.50
N VAL A 95 -10.22 19.15 6.71
CA VAL A 95 -9.33 19.35 7.87
C VAL A 95 -10.16 19.71 9.13
N PRO A 96 -10.07 18.95 10.23
CA PRO A 96 -10.76 19.29 11.48
C PRO A 96 -10.30 20.63 12.09
N PRO A 97 -11.18 21.40 12.76
CA PRO A 97 -10.84 22.70 13.37
C PRO A 97 -9.89 22.61 14.58
N HIS A 98 -9.55 21.38 14.99
CA HIS A 98 -8.56 21.09 16.04
C HIS A 98 -7.34 20.31 15.51
N ALA A 99 -7.24 20.13 14.19
CA ALA A 99 -5.99 19.72 13.57
C ALA A 99 -4.95 20.82 13.83
N LYS A 100 -3.92 20.49 14.61
CA LYS A 100 -2.77 21.36 14.78
C LYS A 100 -1.94 21.30 13.49
N ASP A 101 -1.56 22.45 12.96
CA ASP A 101 -0.39 22.54 12.08
C ASP A 101 0.84 22.16 12.91
N VAL A 102 1.20 20.87 12.88
CA VAL A 102 2.41 20.35 13.52
C VAL A 102 3.56 20.54 12.52
N PRO A 103 4.49 21.52 12.75
CA PRO A 103 5.73 21.53 11.98
C PRO A 103 6.45 20.20 12.19
N ALA A 104 7.07 19.66 11.13
CA ALA A 104 7.48 18.25 11.11
C ALA A 104 8.45 17.85 12.24
N ASP A 105 9.23 18.82 12.73
CA ASP A 105 10.33 18.69 13.69
C ASP A 105 9.86 18.84 15.15
N GLY A 106 8.90 18.01 15.55
CA GLY A 106 8.46 17.81 16.93
C GLY A 106 8.88 16.44 17.47
N ASP A 107 9.35 16.40 18.72
CA ASP A 107 9.91 15.24 19.43
C ASP A 107 9.08 13.95 19.21
N ASP A 108 9.71 12.90 18.67
CA ASP A 108 9.04 11.68 18.18
C ASP A 108 8.44 10.80 19.31
N THR A 109 8.63 11.19 20.57
CA THR A 109 8.17 10.45 21.76
C THR A 109 6.65 10.40 21.94
N GLU A 110 5.86 11.21 21.25
CA GLU A 110 4.38 11.16 21.24
C GLU A 110 3.77 10.57 19.95
N ARG A 111 4.56 10.16 18.94
CA ARG A 111 4.00 9.59 17.70
C ARG A 111 3.70 8.09 17.83
N THR A 112 2.43 7.73 17.65
CA THR A 112 1.98 6.32 17.50
C THR A 112 2.49 5.73 16.18
N SER A 113 3.75 5.29 16.17
CA SER A 113 4.38 4.66 15.02
C SER A 113 3.86 3.25 14.79
N VAL A 114 3.57 2.91 13.53
CA VAL A 114 3.13 1.56 13.14
C VAL A 114 4.34 0.65 13.06
N LEU A 115 4.53 -0.20 14.06
CA LEU A 115 5.54 -1.27 14.02
C LEU A 115 5.31 -2.15 12.76
N PRO A 116 6.30 -2.28 11.86
CA PRO A 116 6.16 -3.13 10.69
C PRO A 116 6.05 -4.59 11.14
N ARG A 117 5.11 -5.34 10.56
CA ARG A 117 5.10 -6.80 10.71
C ARG A 117 6.33 -7.37 10.02
N THR A 118 7.33 -7.75 10.80
CA THR A 118 8.38 -8.65 10.35
C THR A 118 7.77 -9.96 9.81
N GLY A 119 8.45 -10.56 8.83
CA GLY A 119 7.95 -11.73 8.12
C GLY A 119 7.76 -12.96 9.02
N ALA A 120 7.02 -13.94 8.51
CA ALA A 120 6.73 -15.18 9.22
C ALA A 120 7.95 -16.14 9.29
N GLU A 121 8.93 -15.83 10.12
CA GLU A 121 9.91 -16.82 10.58
C GLU A 121 9.35 -17.62 11.77
N GLN A 122 9.33 -18.94 11.63
CA GLN A 122 8.88 -19.85 12.67
C GLN A 122 9.98 -20.04 13.72
N LEU A 123 9.97 -19.22 14.79
CA LEU A 123 10.82 -19.48 15.96
C LEU A 123 10.43 -20.83 16.59
N ARG A 124 11.24 -21.86 16.33
CA ARG A 124 11.23 -23.09 17.13
C ARG A 124 11.81 -22.80 18.50
N LEU A 125 11.00 -22.92 19.55
CA LEU A 125 11.46 -22.85 20.94
C LEU A 125 12.33 -24.08 21.29
N PRO A 126 13.53 -23.91 21.85
CA PRO A 126 14.22 -24.96 22.58
C PRO A 126 13.94 -24.84 24.09
N GLY A 127 13.25 -25.83 24.66
CA GLY A 127 13.15 -26.02 26.12
C GLY A 127 12.01 -25.27 26.83
N SER A 128 10.96 -26.00 27.17
CA SER A 128 10.16 -25.73 28.37
C SER A 128 10.73 -26.57 29.53
N PRO A 129 10.58 -26.14 30.78
CA PRO A 129 9.45 -26.69 31.53
C PRO A 129 8.63 -25.66 32.33
N ALA A 130 7.32 -25.91 32.35
CA ALA A 130 6.35 -25.76 33.45
C ALA A 130 6.47 -24.62 34.49
N ASP A 131 5.33 -23.93 34.65
CA ASP A 131 4.75 -23.44 35.91
C ASP A 131 5.55 -22.44 36.79
N ALA A 132 5.30 -21.14 36.56
CA ALA A 132 5.32 -20.12 37.60
C ALA A 132 4.32 -18.98 37.28
N GLU A 133 3.74 -18.38 38.33
CA GLU A 133 2.56 -17.52 38.26
C GLU A 133 2.78 -16.12 37.64
N LEU A 134 1.71 -15.58 37.05
CA LEU A 134 1.55 -14.14 36.82
C LEU A 134 1.51 -13.38 38.16
N ASN A 135 2.50 -12.54 38.44
CA ASN A 135 2.43 -11.59 39.56
C ASN A 135 2.82 -10.16 39.16
N ARG A 136 2.23 -9.19 39.86
CA ARG A 136 2.21 -7.76 39.48
C ARG A 136 3.21 -6.93 40.29
N THR A 137 3.42 -5.69 39.83
CA THR A 137 4.00 -4.55 40.59
C THR A 137 5.39 -4.76 41.20
N ALA A 138 6.43 -4.31 40.48
CA ALA A 138 7.72 -4.03 41.08
C ALA A 138 7.62 -2.82 42.05
N ARG A 139 8.23 -2.95 43.23
CA ARG A 139 8.38 -1.88 44.23
C ARG A 139 9.88 -1.72 44.49
N LEU A 140 10.38 -0.48 44.60
CA LEU A 140 11.77 -0.27 45.02
C LEU A 140 11.89 -0.50 46.53
N GLU A 141 12.94 -1.21 46.94
CA GLU A 141 13.37 -1.29 48.34
C GLU A 141 14.68 -0.55 48.56
N LEU A 142 14.83 0.08 49.73
CA LEU A 142 16.06 0.66 50.24
C LEU A 142 16.53 -0.15 51.45
N PRO A 143 17.81 -0.55 51.54
CA PRO A 143 18.36 -1.11 52.77
C PRO A 143 18.43 -0.05 53.88
N ALA A 144 17.83 -0.34 55.02
CA ALA A 144 17.99 0.44 56.26
C ALA A 144 19.05 -0.20 57.18
N ALA A 145 19.55 0.56 58.16
CA ALA A 145 20.53 0.09 59.13
C ALA A 145 19.91 -0.19 60.51
N ALA A 146 20.48 -1.12 61.31
CA ALA A 146 20.65 -1.03 62.77
C ALA A 146 21.21 -2.33 63.43
N ALA A 147 21.66 -2.18 64.70
CA ALA A 147 22.03 -3.21 65.70
C ALA A 147 23.32 -4.05 65.42
N ALA A 148 24.30 -4.27 66.32
CA ALA A 148 24.42 -4.34 67.80
C ALA A 148 23.85 -5.64 68.41
N SER A 149 24.48 -6.37 69.35
CA SER A 149 25.18 -5.97 70.59
C SER A 149 26.16 -7.11 71.10
N PRO A 150 26.44 -7.38 72.41
CA PRO A 150 27.40 -6.69 73.32
C PRO A 150 28.38 -7.62 74.11
N ALA A 151 29.11 -7.03 75.09
CA ALA A 151 29.77 -7.63 76.29
C ALA A 151 31.17 -8.29 76.10
N GLU A 152 32.11 -8.33 77.07
CA GLU A 152 32.13 -7.86 78.49
C GLU A 152 33.58 -7.68 79.08
N ARG A 153 33.70 -7.29 80.37
CA ARG A 153 34.90 -7.09 81.25
C ARG A 153 35.65 -5.75 81.07
N THR A 154 35.87 -4.84 82.04
CA THR A 154 36.11 -4.82 83.52
C THR A 154 37.54 -5.21 83.97
N THR A 155 38.17 -4.64 85.02
CA THR A 155 37.75 -3.63 86.03
C THR A 155 38.95 -2.84 86.64
N ARG A 156 38.73 -1.55 87.01
CA ARG A 156 39.19 -0.77 88.22
C ARG A 156 39.09 0.76 87.91
N LEU A 157 38.85 1.74 88.80
CA LEU A 157 39.18 2.06 90.21
C LEU A 157 40.64 2.58 90.38
N HIS A 158 40.96 3.71 91.03
CA HIS A 158 40.17 4.62 91.92
C HIS A 158 40.65 6.13 91.80
N PRO A 159 40.47 7.12 92.73
CA PRO A 159 39.92 8.44 92.38
C PRO A 159 40.81 9.70 92.65
N ALA A 160 40.20 10.89 92.55
CA ALA A 160 40.81 12.24 92.59
C ALA A 160 41.15 12.80 94.00
N PRO A 161 41.71 14.02 94.09
CA PRO A 161 40.86 15.18 94.40
C PRO A 161 41.17 16.46 93.58
N ALA A 162 40.49 17.57 93.89
CA ALA A 162 40.45 18.81 93.09
C ALA A 162 41.19 20.01 93.72
N ALA A 163 41.54 20.99 92.87
CA ALA A 163 41.79 22.38 93.26
C ALA A 163 41.41 23.33 92.10
N ALA A 164 40.94 24.53 92.43
CA ALA A 164 40.49 25.55 91.46
C ALA A 164 41.17 26.92 91.73
N PRO A 165 40.69 28.05 91.19
CA PRO A 165 41.05 28.49 89.84
C PRO A 165 41.79 29.84 89.84
N ARG A 166 42.56 30.15 88.78
CA ARG A 166 43.00 31.54 88.52
C ARG A 166 42.91 31.97 87.06
N THR A 167 42.48 33.21 86.89
CA THR A 167 42.25 33.97 85.66
C THR A 167 43.56 34.41 84.98
N GLY A 168 43.52 34.60 83.65
CA GLY A 168 44.62 35.21 82.90
C GLY A 168 44.39 35.18 81.39
N LEU A 169 44.23 36.35 80.77
CA LEU A 169 43.97 36.53 79.33
C LEU A 169 45.07 35.93 78.44
N PHE A 170 44.73 35.55 77.20
CA PHE A 170 45.24 36.23 75.98
C PHE A 170 44.41 35.88 74.73
N ARG A 171 44.26 36.86 73.82
CA ARG A 171 43.15 36.93 72.85
C ARG A 171 43.63 37.10 71.40
N GLN A 172 44.40 36.15 70.84
CA GLN A 172 44.98 36.36 69.49
C GLN A 172 45.27 35.14 68.60
N ARG A 173 44.58 34.00 68.76
CA ARG A 173 44.69 32.83 67.84
C ARG A 173 43.39 32.25 67.29
N ARG A 174 42.24 32.91 67.48
CA ARG A 174 40.93 32.47 66.92
C ARG A 174 40.69 32.86 65.46
N THR A 175 41.41 33.84 64.92
CA THR A 175 41.25 34.29 63.52
C THR A 175 41.94 33.34 62.54
N ALA A 176 43.17 32.90 62.84
CA ALA A 176 43.92 32.01 61.96
C ALA A 176 43.23 30.65 61.74
N THR A 177 42.63 30.06 62.77
CA THR A 177 41.84 28.83 62.65
C THR A 177 40.53 29.05 61.89
N LEU A 178 39.88 30.21 62.05
CA LEU A 178 38.72 30.60 61.24
C LEU A 178 39.08 30.75 59.76
N ILE A 179 40.19 31.42 59.44
CA ILE A 179 40.67 31.59 58.06
C ILE A 179 41.03 30.23 57.44
N ALA A 180 41.73 29.34 58.18
CA ALA A 180 42.05 28.00 57.70
C ALA A 180 40.78 27.15 57.48
N ALA A 181 39.79 27.22 58.37
CA ALA A 181 38.51 26.53 58.20
C ALA A 181 37.71 27.09 57.01
N VAL A 182 37.68 28.42 56.82
CA VAL A 182 37.01 29.06 55.68
C VAL A 182 37.72 28.71 54.36
N LEU A 183 39.05 28.70 54.31
CA LEU A 183 39.79 28.26 53.12
C LEU A 183 39.60 26.76 52.82
N LEU A 184 39.47 25.92 53.85
CA LEU A 184 39.15 24.49 53.68
C LEU A 184 37.71 24.29 53.20
N VAL A 185 36.74 25.05 53.70
CA VAL A 185 35.34 25.03 53.24
C VAL A 185 35.22 25.60 51.82
N LEU A 186 35.97 26.66 51.47
CA LEU A 186 36.05 27.18 50.10
C LEU A 186 36.76 26.22 49.15
N GLY A 187 37.82 25.53 49.60
CA GLY A 187 38.54 24.53 48.81
C GLY A 187 37.69 23.28 48.56
N LEU A 188 37.01 22.76 49.58
CA LEU A 188 36.03 21.68 49.43
C LEU A 188 34.82 22.12 48.60
N GLY A 189 34.31 23.33 48.80
CA GLY A 189 33.21 23.90 48.03
C GLY A 189 33.56 24.06 46.54
N ALA A 190 34.74 24.60 46.23
CA ALA A 190 35.26 24.72 44.87
C ALA A 190 35.54 23.34 44.25
N GLY A 191 36.07 22.38 45.02
CA GLY A 191 36.25 21.00 44.57
C GLY A 191 34.93 20.31 44.22
N VAL A 192 33.93 20.38 45.11
CA VAL A 192 32.58 19.85 44.88
C VAL A 192 31.90 20.55 43.69
N TRP A 193 32.04 21.88 43.56
CA TRP A 193 31.51 22.64 42.44
C TRP A 193 32.18 22.28 41.11
N TYR A 194 33.51 22.13 41.08
CA TYR A 194 34.25 21.72 39.89
C TYR A 194 33.89 20.29 39.45
N ILE A 195 33.75 19.36 40.41
CA ILE A 195 33.35 17.97 40.14
C ILE A 195 31.90 17.88 39.63
N ASN A 196 30.97 18.65 40.18
CA ASN A 196 29.53 18.52 39.90
C ASN A 196 29.03 19.39 38.72
N ALA A 197 29.59 20.60 38.58
CA ALA A 197 29.19 21.59 37.56
C ALA A 197 30.32 21.89 36.56
N GLY A 198 31.53 22.23 37.04
CA GLY A 198 32.60 22.85 36.24
C GLY A 198 33.19 22.04 35.07
N GLN A 199 32.85 20.76 34.92
CA GLN A 199 33.32 19.90 33.82
C GLN A 199 32.29 19.67 32.69
N PHE A 200 31.06 20.19 32.82
CA PHE A 200 29.96 19.95 31.88
C PHE A 200 29.50 21.24 31.21
N THR A 201 29.26 21.18 29.90
CA THR A 201 28.45 22.17 29.15
C THR A 201 27.20 21.48 28.59
N THR A 202 26.38 22.23 27.87
CA THR A 202 25.16 21.76 27.21
C THR A 202 25.36 21.79 25.69
N VAL A 203 24.82 20.81 24.95
CA VAL A 203 24.84 20.87 23.48
C VAL A 203 23.97 22.04 23.02
N PRO A 204 24.51 23.04 22.30
CA PRO A 204 23.75 24.20 21.82
C PRO A 204 22.79 23.83 20.68
N ALA A 205 21.78 24.68 20.47
CA ALA A 205 20.83 24.53 19.39
C ALA A 205 21.49 24.83 18.03
N VAL A 206 21.85 23.78 17.31
CA VAL A 206 22.48 23.85 15.97
C VAL A 206 21.75 23.03 14.91
N LEU A 207 20.48 22.66 15.15
CA LEU A 207 19.60 22.06 14.16
C LEU A 207 19.22 23.09 13.09
N ASP A 208 19.09 22.62 11.84
CA ASP A 208 18.85 23.41 10.62
C ASP A 208 19.83 24.57 10.33
N LEU A 209 20.92 24.69 11.11
CA LEU A 209 22.03 25.59 10.77
C LEU A 209 22.89 24.99 9.63
N PRO A 210 23.49 25.84 8.77
CA PRO A 210 24.50 25.41 7.81
C PRO A 210 25.67 24.70 8.51
N GLN A 211 26.22 23.64 7.91
CA GLN A 211 27.31 22.84 8.51
C GLN A 211 28.45 23.72 9.09
N ALA A 212 28.87 24.75 8.35
CA ALA A 212 29.97 25.64 8.75
C ALA A 212 29.64 26.51 9.99
N GLU A 213 28.37 26.89 10.17
CA GLU A 213 27.91 27.68 11.30
C GLU A 213 27.68 26.81 12.53
N ALA A 214 27.04 25.63 12.35
CA ALA A 214 26.93 24.61 13.39
C ALA A 214 28.30 24.14 13.91
N GLU A 215 29.27 23.91 13.01
CA GLU A 215 30.64 23.59 13.40
C GLU A 215 31.31 24.73 14.20
N LYS A 216 31.07 25.98 13.84
CA LYS A 216 31.60 27.14 14.56
C LYS A 216 31.01 27.21 15.97
N THR A 217 29.69 27.23 16.10
CA THR A 217 28.98 27.33 17.39
C THR A 217 29.38 26.22 18.36
N LEU A 218 29.57 24.99 17.88
CA LEU A 218 30.08 23.89 18.71
C LEU A 218 31.55 24.06 19.14
N ARG A 219 32.40 24.60 18.27
CA ARG A 219 33.82 24.86 18.59
C ARG A 219 34.00 26.04 19.55
N ASP A 220 33.14 27.06 19.44
CA ASP A 220 33.12 28.22 20.35
C ASP A 220 32.72 27.78 21.78
N GLU A 221 31.84 26.77 21.92
CA GLU A 221 31.54 26.05 23.19
C GLU A 221 32.62 25.02 23.62
N GLY A 222 33.76 24.95 22.93
CA GLY A 222 34.86 24.02 23.23
C GLY A 222 34.63 22.55 22.84
N LEU A 223 33.49 22.25 22.21
CA LEU A 223 33.13 20.88 21.82
C LEU A 223 33.84 20.45 20.53
N ARG A 224 34.15 19.16 20.44
CA ARG A 224 34.70 18.55 19.22
C ARG A 224 33.55 18.17 18.31
N VAL A 225 33.75 18.28 17.00
CA VAL A 225 32.72 17.97 16.01
C VAL A 225 33.14 16.80 15.13
N LYS A 226 32.23 15.84 14.93
CA LYS A 226 32.34 14.75 13.95
C LYS A 226 31.19 14.89 12.96
N VAL A 227 31.49 14.99 11.66
CA VAL A 227 30.45 15.14 10.64
C VAL A 227 30.14 13.80 9.97
N VAL A 228 28.87 13.41 9.99
CA VAL A 228 28.27 12.30 9.25
C VAL A 228 27.23 12.88 8.28
N ARG A 229 26.86 12.16 7.22
CA ARG A 229 25.90 12.63 6.21
C ARG A 229 24.76 11.65 5.99
N GLY A 230 23.53 12.10 6.22
CA GLY A 230 22.30 11.34 5.99
C GLY A 230 21.48 11.91 4.82
N TYR A 231 20.42 11.20 4.41
CA TYR A 231 19.39 11.77 3.54
C TYR A 231 18.23 12.27 4.40
N SER A 232 17.64 13.42 4.02
CA SER A 232 16.42 13.94 4.64
C SER A 232 15.58 14.65 3.57
N PRO A 233 14.28 14.37 3.45
CA PRO A 233 13.40 15.08 2.54
C PRO A 233 13.01 16.48 3.04
N ASN A 234 13.19 16.76 4.34
CA ASN A 234 12.70 17.96 5.01
C ASN A 234 13.81 19.01 5.22
N VAL A 235 15.04 18.56 5.53
CA VAL A 235 16.18 19.45 5.85
C VAL A 235 17.01 19.71 4.60
N GLU A 236 17.30 20.99 4.33
CA GLU A 236 18.05 21.40 3.15
C GLU A 236 19.47 20.80 3.06
N ARG A 237 19.95 20.55 1.84
CA ARG A 237 21.29 19.98 1.61
C ARG A 237 22.38 20.91 2.17
N GLY A 238 23.14 20.40 3.14
CA GLY A 238 24.22 21.14 3.81
C GLY A 238 23.86 21.67 5.21
N HIS A 239 22.59 21.58 5.62
CA HIS A 239 22.13 21.93 6.96
C HIS A 239 22.13 20.71 7.89
N VAL A 240 22.21 20.95 9.20
CA VAL A 240 22.26 19.89 10.23
C VAL A 240 20.86 19.34 10.49
N MET A 241 20.66 18.04 10.22
CA MET A 241 19.37 17.36 10.44
C MET A 241 19.25 16.72 11.84
N ALA A 242 20.38 16.39 12.48
CA ALA A 242 20.39 15.79 13.82
C ALA A 242 21.76 15.99 14.50
N THR A 243 21.76 15.92 15.84
CA THR A 243 22.97 15.94 16.67
C THR A 243 22.96 14.77 17.66
N ASP A 244 24.11 14.13 17.87
CA ASP A 244 24.33 13.14 18.93
C ASP A 244 25.55 13.54 19.78
N PRO A 245 25.38 13.90 21.08
CA PRO A 245 24.11 13.98 21.80
C PRO A 245 23.17 15.07 21.27
N GLU A 246 21.88 14.93 21.55
CA GLU A 246 20.82 15.87 21.17
C GLU A 246 21.03 17.27 21.79
N ASN A 247 20.42 18.28 21.16
CA ASN A 247 20.29 19.64 21.70
C ASN A 247 19.80 19.63 23.16
N GLY A 248 20.37 20.48 24.01
CA GLY A 248 19.98 20.60 25.42
C GLY A 248 20.50 19.48 26.35
N LYS A 249 21.14 18.41 25.84
CA LYS A 249 21.77 17.40 26.71
C LYS A 249 23.07 17.95 27.32
N ARG A 250 23.35 17.55 28.57
CA ARG A 250 24.64 17.79 29.22
C ARG A 250 25.73 16.89 28.65
N ILE A 251 26.83 17.48 28.22
CA ILE A 251 28.03 16.82 27.71
C ILE A 251 29.26 17.31 28.48
N ARG A 252 30.36 16.55 28.52
CA ARG A 252 31.64 17.07 29.06
C ARG A 252 32.14 18.20 28.15
N GLY A 253 32.78 19.23 28.70
CA GLY A 253 33.30 20.40 27.95
C GLY A 253 34.44 20.13 26.95
N THR A 254 34.79 18.86 26.71
CA THR A 254 35.69 18.39 25.62
C THR A 254 35.11 17.20 24.86
N GLY A 255 33.81 16.95 25.02
CA GLY A 255 33.07 15.88 24.37
C GLY A 255 33.01 16.06 22.85
N THR A 256 32.62 15.00 22.15
CA THR A 256 32.42 15.03 20.70
C THR A 256 30.93 14.98 20.40
N VAL A 257 30.43 15.98 19.68
CA VAL A 257 29.09 15.99 19.11
C VAL A 257 29.19 15.51 17.67
N THR A 258 28.38 14.52 17.31
CA THR A 258 28.23 14.03 15.94
C THR A 258 27.13 14.85 15.26
N LEU A 259 27.51 15.72 14.32
CA LEU A 259 26.57 16.37 13.42
C LEU A 259 26.19 15.39 12.30
N THR A 260 24.89 15.18 12.10
CA THR A 260 24.40 14.55 10.86
C THR A 260 23.91 15.64 9.93
N VAL A 261 24.56 15.79 8.78
CA VAL A 261 24.26 16.83 7.78
C VAL A 261 23.43 16.24 6.64
N SER A 262 22.36 16.94 6.25
CA SER A 262 21.47 16.51 5.18
C SER A 262 22.16 16.55 3.81
N ARG A 263 21.94 15.49 3.02
CA ARG A 263 22.27 15.40 1.60
C ARG A 263 21.09 15.85 0.72
N GLY A 264 20.00 16.33 1.30
CA GLY A 264 18.68 16.44 0.69
C GLY A 264 17.98 15.06 0.61
N PRO A 265 16.84 14.98 -0.09
CA PRO A 265 16.10 13.73 -0.24
C PRO A 265 16.94 12.66 -0.95
N GLU A 266 16.71 11.40 -0.56
CA GLU A 266 17.24 10.26 -1.30
C GLU A 266 16.60 10.20 -2.69
N VAL A 267 17.44 9.99 -3.71
CA VAL A 267 17.00 9.91 -5.12
C VAL A 267 17.72 8.81 -5.87
N VAL A 268 16.92 7.97 -6.53
CA VAL A 268 17.34 6.93 -7.47
C VAL A 268 17.27 7.50 -8.88
N ALA A 269 18.23 7.15 -9.74
CA ALA A 269 18.15 7.41 -11.17
C ALA A 269 17.48 6.23 -11.87
N ILE A 270 16.44 6.49 -12.66
CA ILE A 270 15.76 5.45 -13.46
C ILE A 270 16.78 4.85 -14.45
N PRO A 271 16.95 3.52 -14.49
CA PRO A 271 17.84 2.87 -15.45
C PRO A 271 17.38 3.12 -16.90
N ASP A 272 18.30 3.03 -17.85
CA ASP A 272 17.88 2.82 -19.24
C ASP A 272 17.44 1.36 -19.40
N LEU A 273 16.25 1.17 -19.95
CA LEU A 273 15.58 -0.11 -20.15
C LEU A 273 15.17 -0.30 -21.62
N ALA A 274 15.54 0.62 -22.53
CA ALA A 274 15.23 0.49 -23.95
C ALA A 274 15.80 -0.84 -24.51
N GLY A 275 14.99 -1.54 -25.30
CA GLY A 275 15.33 -2.87 -25.85
C GLY A 275 15.34 -4.02 -24.82
N THR A 276 15.26 -3.76 -23.52
CA THR A 276 15.29 -4.78 -22.47
C THR A 276 13.95 -5.53 -22.39
N PRO A 277 13.93 -6.87 -22.28
CA PRO A 277 12.69 -7.64 -22.11
C PRO A 277 11.91 -7.19 -20.88
N VAL A 278 10.57 -7.12 -20.96
CA VAL A 278 9.74 -6.62 -19.85
C VAL A 278 9.97 -7.34 -18.52
N ALA A 279 10.27 -8.64 -18.53
CA ALA A 279 10.58 -9.42 -17.32
C ALA A 279 11.86 -8.96 -16.62
N ASP A 280 12.90 -8.61 -17.39
CA ASP A 280 14.18 -8.12 -16.90
C ASP A 280 14.08 -6.64 -16.48
N ALA A 281 13.37 -5.82 -17.26
CA ALA A 281 13.09 -4.42 -16.94
C ALA A 281 12.35 -4.28 -15.60
N ARG A 282 11.33 -5.13 -15.35
CA ARG A 282 10.62 -5.22 -14.06
C ARG A 282 11.50 -5.73 -12.90
N ARG A 283 12.66 -6.33 -13.16
CA ARG A 283 13.62 -6.74 -12.12
C ARG A 283 14.59 -5.62 -11.83
N GLU A 284 15.25 -5.07 -12.85
CA GLU A 284 16.19 -3.94 -12.76
C GLU A 284 15.59 -2.70 -12.07
N LEU A 285 14.29 -2.43 -12.27
CA LEU A 285 13.57 -1.40 -11.49
C LEU A 285 13.57 -1.70 -9.98
N ARG A 286 13.19 -2.94 -9.60
CA ARG A 286 13.09 -3.34 -8.18
C ARG A 286 14.45 -3.46 -7.51
N ASP A 287 15.46 -3.92 -8.23
CA ASP A 287 16.84 -4.01 -7.74
C ASP A 287 17.44 -2.61 -7.44
N ARG A 288 16.85 -1.54 -8.02
CA ARG A 288 17.17 -0.13 -7.72
C ARG A 288 16.19 0.54 -6.74
N GLY A 289 15.23 -0.18 -6.17
CA GLY A 289 14.22 0.39 -5.27
C GLY A 289 13.19 1.29 -5.99
N LEU A 290 12.82 0.95 -7.23
CA LEU A 290 11.72 1.56 -7.98
C LEU A 290 10.60 0.53 -8.20
N THR A 291 9.35 0.98 -8.28
CA THR A 291 8.21 0.07 -8.51
C THR A 291 7.81 0.03 -9.99
N PRO A 292 7.55 -1.15 -10.59
CA PRO A 292 6.94 -1.23 -11.92
C PRO A 292 5.51 -0.67 -11.88
N GLY A 293 5.23 0.32 -12.72
CA GLY A 293 3.94 0.99 -12.83
C GLY A 293 3.07 0.44 -13.96
N THR A 294 2.25 1.31 -14.56
CA THR A 294 1.34 0.98 -15.66
C THR A 294 2.10 0.50 -16.90
N GLU A 295 1.55 -0.49 -17.60
CA GLU A 295 2.13 -1.03 -18.85
C GLU A 295 1.31 -0.63 -20.08
N ALA A 296 1.89 0.21 -20.93
CA ALA A 296 1.35 0.56 -22.25
C ALA A 296 1.92 -0.37 -23.33
N ARG A 297 1.24 -0.46 -24.48
CA ARG A 297 1.71 -1.25 -25.63
C ARG A 297 1.63 -0.45 -26.93
N GLU A 298 2.77 -0.23 -27.56
CA GLU A 298 2.93 0.53 -28.81
C GLU A 298 3.58 -0.36 -29.88
N PHE A 299 3.37 -0.05 -31.16
CA PHE A 299 4.09 -0.71 -32.25
C PHE A 299 5.47 -0.04 -32.45
N SER A 300 6.49 -0.83 -32.78
CA SER A 300 7.84 -0.32 -33.03
C SER A 300 8.61 -1.29 -33.94
N ASP A 301 9.18 -0.74 -35.02
CA ASP A 301 10.03 -1.49 -35.95
C ASP A 301 11.44 -1.73 -35.41
N GLU A 302 11.90 -0.87 -34.50
CA GLU A 302 13.26 -0.89 -33.92
C GLU A 302 13.36 -1.83 -32.71
N VAL A 303 12.29 -1.91 -31.90
CA VAL A 303 12.29 -2.62 -30.61
C VAL A 303 11.56 -3.95 -30.73
N ALA A 304 12.25 -5.04 -30.39
CA ALA A 304 11.70 -6.39 -30.43
C ALA A 304 10.41 -6.54 -29.59
N LYS A 305 9.47 -7.33 -30.10
CA LYS A 305 8.18 -7.63 -29.44
C LYS A 305 8.42 -8.18 -28.02
N GLY A 306 7.80 -7.54 -27.02
CA GLY A 306 7.94 -7.89 -25.60
C GLY A 306 9.07 -7.16 -24.84
N SER A 307 9.92 -6.40 -25.54
CA SER A 307 10.88 -5.48 -24.92
C SER A 307 10.30 -4.09 -24.68
N VAL A 308 10.88 -3.35 -23.74
CA VAL A 308 10.50 -1.97 -23.42
C VAL A 308 11.04 -1.02 -24.50
N ILE A 309 10.17 -0.14 -25.00
CA ILE A 309 10.51 0.97 -25.90
C ILE A 309 11.03 2.16 -25.08
N ARG A 310 10.28 2.55 -24.05
CA ARG A 310 10.53 3.74 -23.23
C ARG A 310 9.91 3.59 -21.84
N THR A 311 10.47 4.30 -20.87
CA THR A 311 9.92 4.44 -19.51
C THR A 311 9.25 5.81 -19.36
N ASP A 312 8.27 5.90 -18.47
CA ASP A 312 7.78 7.19 -17.94
C ASP A 312 7.69 7.11 -16.40
N PRO A 313 8.50 7.86 -15.63
CA PRO A 313 9.44 8.88 -16.10
C PRO A 313 10.63 8.33 -16.90
N ALA A 314 11.19 9.17 -17.78
CA ALA A 314 12.26 8.79 -18.69
C ALA A 314 13.55 8.32 -17.99
N ALA A 315 14.32 7.48 -18.68
CA ALA A 315 15.63 6.98 -18.25
C ALA A 315 16.58 8.13 -17.84
N GLY A 316 17.43 7.87 -16.85
CA GLY A 316 18.33 8.85 -16.24
C GLY A 316 17.66 9.91 -15.37
N SER A 317 16.33 10.05 -15.41
CA SER A 317 15.62 10.98 -14.52
C SER A 317 15.69 10.53 -13.06
N LYS A 318 15.76 11.49 -12.14
CA LYS A 318 15.89 11.24 -10.70
C LYS A 318 14.52 11.25 -10.04
N ARG A 319 14.22 10.22 -9.26
CA ARG A 319 12.97 10.04 -8.50
C ARG A 319 13.26 9.53 -7.10
N ARG A 320 12.28 9.59 -6.20
CA ARG A 320 12.40 9.00 -4.85
C ARG A 320 12.39 7.46 -4.97
N PRO A 321 12.93 6.72 -3.98
CA PRO A 321 12.61 5.31 -3.81
C PRO A 321 11.10 5.03 -3.88
N ASP A 322 10.74 3.81 -4.23
CA ASP A 322 9.39 3.27 -4.41
C ASP A 322 8.52 3.95 -5.50
N THR A 323 9.02 4.98 -6.18
CA THR A 323 8.32 5.67 -7.27
C THR A 323 7.94 4.69 -8.38
N ALA A 324 6.68 4.74 -8.81
CA ALA A 324 6.17 3.94 -9.93
C ALA A 324 6.73 4.44 -11.27
N VAL A 325 7.27 3.52 -12.07
CA VAL A 325 7.78 3.78 -13.42
C VAL A 325 6.93 3.00 -14.42
N ALA A 326 6.15 3.71 -15.23
CA ALA A 326 5.37 3.13 -16.31
C ALA A 326 6.29 2.64 -17.44
N LEU A 327 5.88 1.54 -18.08
CA LEU A 327 6.63 0.87 -19.15
C LEU A 327 5.81 0.87 -20.44
N THR A 328 6.38 1.44 -21.51
CA THR A 328 5.83 1.26 -22.86
C THR A 328 6.52 0.05 -23.49
N ILE A 329 5.75 -0.99 -23.83
CA ILE A 329 6.26 -2.26 -24.33
C ILE A 329 5.98 -2.37 -25.84
N SER A 330 6.96 -2.85 -26.60
CA SER A 330 6.81 -3.09 -28.02
C SER A 330 5.89 -4.27 -28.32
N ARG A 331 4.93 -4.06 -29.22
CA ARG A 331 4.20 -5.12 -29.93
C ARG A 331 5.02 -5.74 -31.07
N GLY A 332 6.16 -5.13 -31.42
CA GLY A 332 6.91 -5.39 -32.65
C GLY A 332 6.46 -4.50 -33.81
N ALA A 333 7.11 -4.69 -34.96
CA ALA A 333 6.78 -4.02 -36.22
C ALA A 333 5.30 -4.22 -36.60
N PRO A 334 4.56 -3.18 -37.02
CA PRO A 334 3.17 -3.31 -37.43
C PRO A 334 3.06 -3.98 -38.80
N VAL A 335 2.29 -5.06 -38.86
CA VAL A 335 1.94 -5.81 -40.06
C VAL A 335 0.44 -5.70 -40.27
N ASP A 336 0.02 -5.24 -41.45
CA ASP A 336 -1.39 -5.26 -41.86
C ASP A 336 -1.82 -6.70 -42.17
N VAL A 337 -2.89 -7.17 -41.52
CA VAL A 337 -3.37 -8.56 -41.65
C VAL A 337 -3.93 -8.81 -43.07
N PRO A 338 -3.37 -9.76 -43.85
CA PRO A 338 -3.90 -10.14 -45.15
C PRO A 338 -5.33 -10.67 -45.10
N ASP A 339 -6.03 -10.56 -46.23
CA ASP A 339 -7.31 -11.25 -46.44
C ASP A 339 -7.04 -12.67 -46.92
N VAL A 340 -7.44 -13.67 -46.14
CA VAL A 340 -7.32 -15.09 -46.47
C VAL A 340 -8.66 -15.82 -46.40
N VAL A 341 -9.78 -15.09 -46.30
CA VAL A 341 -11.12 -15.69 -46.30
C VAL A 341 -11.41 -16.34 -47.66
N GLY A 342 -11.88 -17.59 -47.65
CA GLY A 342 -12.11 -18.39 -48.85
C GLY A 342 -10.85 -19.02 -49.47
N ALA A 343 -9.65 -18.69 -48.99
CA ALA A 343 -8.43 -19.38 -49.41
C ALA A 343 -8.38 -20.82 -48.86
N ALA A 344 -7.67 -21.71 -49.55
CA ALA A 344 -7.41 -23.05 -49.02
C ALA A 344 -6.43 -22.98 -47.83
N ARG A 345 -6.50 -23.97 -46.95
CA ARG A 345 -5.71 -24.00 -45.69
C ARG A 345 -4.23 -23.67 -45.88
N ALA A 346 -3.57 -24.30 -46.85
CA ALA A 346 -2.12 -24.14 -47.08
C ALA A 346 -1.76 -22.75 -47.67
N ASP A 347 -2.63 -22.19 -48.51
CA ASP A 347 -2.42 -20.86 -49.11
C ASP A 347 -2.59 -19.76 -48.06
N ALA A 348 -3.62 -19.90 -47.20
CA ALA A 348 -3.85 -19.00 -46.06
C ALA A 348 -2.67 -19.05 -45.07
N GLU A 349 -2.15 -20.25 -44.77
CA GLU A 349 -1.00 -20.43 -43.89
C GLU A 349 0.28 -19.81 -44.49
N SER A 350 0.51 -19.98 -45.80
CA SER A 350 1.63 -19.40 -46.54
C SER A 350 1.55 -17.87 -46.63
N ALA A 351 0.36 -17.30 -46.87
CA ALA A 351 0.16 -15.86 -46.94
C ALA A 351 0.42 -15.17 -45.59
N LEU A 352 -0.09 -15.72 -44.49
CA LEU A 352 0.10 -15.16 -43.15
C LEU A 352 1.54 -15.31 -42.64
N THR A 353 2.17 -16.47 -42.83
CA THR A 353 3.58 -16.68 -42.47
C THR A 353 4.53 -15.86 -43.34
N GLY A 354 4.21 -15.67 -44.63
CA GLY A 354 4.92 -14.76 -45.53
C GLY A 354 4.84 -13.29 -45.09
N ALA A 355 3.71 -12.87 -44.51
CA ALA A 355 3.56 -11.56 -43.85
C ALA A 355 4.29 -11.46 -42.49
N GLY A 356 4.82 -12.57 -41.96
CA GLY A 356 5.48 -12.62 -40.65
C GLY A 356 4.52 -12.76 -39.46
N LEU A 357 3.30 -13.23 -39.70
CA LEU A 357 2.31 -13.56 -38.66
C LEU A 357 2.33 -15.07 -38.36
N GLN A 358 1.92 -15.45 -37.15
CA GLN A 358 1.72 -16.85 -36.77
C GLN A 358 0.28 -17.26 -37.07
N VAL A 359 0.05 -18.55 -37.35
CA VAL A 359 -1.26 -19.09 -37.70
C VAL A 359 -1.68 -20.12 -36.67
N LYS A 360 -2.90 -20.00 -36.15
CA LYS A 360 -3.58 -21.04 -35.38
C LYS A 360 -4.88 -21.40 -36.07
N PHE A 361 -5.19 -22.69 -36.20
CA PHE A 361 -6.53 -23.12 -36.60
C PHE A 361 -7.45 -23.27 -35.38
N ALA A 362 -8.71 -22.88 -35.52
CA ALA A 362 -9.74 -23.15 -34.52
C ALA A 362 -10.09 -24.65 -34.53
N ASP A 363 -10.31 -25.21 -33.34
CA ASP A 363 -10.51 -26.65 -33.14
C ASP A 363 -11.86 -27.15 -33.73
N GLU A 364 -12.87 -26.28 -33.78
CA GLU A 364 -14.16 -26.55 -34.43
C GLU A 364 -14.35 -25.73 -35.72
N PRO A 365 -14.49 -26.37 -36.90
CA PRO A 365 -14.89 -25.68 -38.13
C PRO A 365 -16.39 -25.36 -38.14
N VAL A 366 -16.80 -24.32 -38.87
CA VAL A 366 -18.18 -23.78 -38.87
C VAL A 366 -18.88 -23.97 -40.22
N TYR A 367 -20.21 -24.02 -40.25
CA TYR A 367 -20.95 -23.94 -41.52
C TYR A 367 -20.85 -22.53 -42.09
N ALA A 368 -20.49 -22.42 -43.37
CA ALA A 368 -20.22 -21.14 -44.03
C ALA A 368 -20.39 -21.28 -45.56
N PRO A 369 -20.66 -20.18 -46.30
CA PRO A 369 -20.88 -20.26 -47.75
C PRO A 369 -19.62 -20.62 -48.56
N GLN A 370 -18.43 -20.47 -47.99
CA GLN A 370 -17.17 -20.89 -48.61
C GLN A 370 -17.07 -22.42 -48.67
N ALA A 371 -16.38 -22.94 -49.69
CA ALA A 371 -16.19 -24.36 -49.89
C ALA A 371 -15.57 -25.07 -48.66
N LYS A 372 -15.91 -26.35 -48.46
CA LYS A 372 -15.38 -27.16 -47.36
C LYS A 372 -13.84 -27.11 -47.35
N ASP A 373 -13.25 -27.08 -46.15
CA ASP A 373 -11.81 -27.05 -45.88
C ASP A 373 -11.07 -25.76 -46.35
N THR A 374 -11.81 -24.72 -46.78
CA THR A 374 -11.31 -23.33 -46.94
C THR A 374 -11.52 -22.51 -45.67
N VAL A 375 -10.92 -21.32 -45.56
CA VAL A 375 -11.11 -20.40 -44.44
C VAL A 375 -12.52 -19.77 -44.48
N ALA A 376 -13.34 -20.05 -43.47
CA ALA A 376 -14.65 -19.43 -43.27
C ALA A 376 -14.54 -18.06 -42.59
N LEU A 377 -13.69 -17.96 -41.56
CA LEU A 377 -13.48 -16.76 -40.74
C LEU A 377 -12.00 -16.64 -40.38
N GLN A 378 -11.52 -15.40 -40.29
CA GLN A 378 -10.24 -15.05 -39.68
C GLN A 378 -10.45 -14.07 -38.54
N SER A 379 -9.67 -14.20 -37.47
CA SER A 379 -9.63 -13.26 -36.35
C SER A 379 -8.20 -13.15 -35.82
N PRO A 380 -7.55 -11.97 -35.86
CA PRO A 380 -8.07 -10.67 -36.31
C PRO A 380 -8.44 -10.58 -37.80
N GLY A 381 -9.24 -9.56 -38.13
CA GLY A 381 -9.79 -9.31 -39.45
C GLY A 381 -8.81 -8.68 -40.44
N LYS A 382 -9.24 -8.65 -41.71
CA LYS A 382 -8.54 -8.00 -42.83
C LYS A 382 -8.19 -6.54 -42.51
N GLY A 383 -6.91 -6.18 -42.69
CA GLY A 383 -6.45 -4.80 -42.52
C GLY A 383 -6.39 -4.31 -41.06
N GLU A 384 -6.60 -5.19 -40.07
CA GLU A 384 -6.19 -4.90 -38.71
C GLU A 384 -4.66 -4.89 -38.60
N LYS A 385 -4.11 -4.11 -37.67
CA LYS A 385 -2.66 -4.04 -37.44
C LYS A 385 -2.23 -4.94 -36.29
N LEU A 386 -1.36 -5.88 -36.62
CA LEU A 386 -0.76 -6.82 -35.68
C LEU A 386 0.75 -6.61 -35.56
N GLY A 387 1.32 -7.05 -34.45
CA GLY A 387 2.77 -7.10 -34.29
C GLY A 387 3.35 -8.26 -35.09
N LYS A 388 4.53 -8.11 -35.67
CA LYS A 388 5.26 -9.23 -36.27
C LYS A 388 5.40 -10.37 -35.27
N GLY A 389 4.91 -11.56 -35.63
CA GLY A 389 4.80 -12.72 -34.75
C GLY A 389 3.64 -12.69 -33.75
N ASP A 390 2.62 -11.84 -33.90
CA ASP A 390 1.27 -12.05 -33.34
C ASP A 390 0.57 -13.22 -34.09
N THR A 391 -0.43 -13.82 -33.45
CA THR A 391 -1.14 -15.02 -33.98
C THR A 391 -2.51 -14.64 -34.53
N VAL A 392 -2.77 -15.01 -35.80
CA VAL A 392 -4.10 -14.98 -36.41
C VAL A 392 -4.75 -16.35 -36.23
N THR A 393 -6.00 -16.36 -35.77
CA THR A 393 -6.83 -17.57 -35.67
C THR A 393 -7.70 -17.71 -36.91
N LEU A 394 -7.64 -18.88 -37.55
CA LEU A 394 -8.44 -19.23 -38.74
C LEU A 394 -9.45 -20.32 -38.41
N THR A 395 -10.72 -20.08 -38.72
CA THR A 395 -11.79 -21.08 -38.62
C THR A 395 -12.10 -21.61 -40.01
N LEU A 396 -12.01 -22.94 -40.19
CA LEU A 396 -12.27 -23.58 -41.48
C LEU A 396 -13.78 -23.78 -41.71
N SER A 397 -14.18 -23.85 -42.98
CA SER A 397 -15.54 -24.12 -43.41
C SER A 397 -15.85 -25.63 -43.41
N LYS A 398 -16.99 -26.01 -42.84
CA LYS A 398 -17.65 -27.32 -43.06
C LYS A 398 -18.33 -27.42 -44.43
N GLY A 399 -18.35 -26.33 -45.20
CA GLY A 399 -19.28 -26.09 -46.31
C GLY A 399 -20.58 -25.43 -45.82
N PRO A 400 -21.53 -25.15 -46.73
CA PRO A 400 -22.86 -24.70 -46.35
C PRO A 400 -23.59 -25.76 -45.52
N GLU A 401 -24.48 -25.33 -44.62
CA GLU A 401 -25.34 -26.22 -43.85
C GLU A 401 -26.39 -26.85 -44.79
N MET A 402 -26.20 -28.11 -45.17
CA MET A 402 -27.10 -28.84 -46.06
C MET A 402 -28.29 -29.41 -45.27
N ILE A 403 -29.51 -29.08 -45.69
CA ILE A 403 -30.76 -29.54 -45.07
C ILE A 403 -31.53 -30.38 -46.10
N THR A 404 -32.11 -31.49 -45.65
CA THR A 404 -32.98 -32.34 -46.49
C THR A 404 -34.29 -31.61 -46.79
N VAL A 405 -34.60 -31.44 -48.06
CA VAL A 405 -35.85 -30.83 -48.53
C VAL A 405 -36.98 -31.85 -48.38
N PRO A 406 -38.05 -31.58 -47.61
CA PRO A 406 -39.21 -32.46 -47.55
C PRO A 406 -39.95 -32.47 -48.89
N ASP A 407 -40.57 -33.61 -49.23
CA ASP A 407 -41.57 -33.61 -50.31
C ASP A 407 -42.79 -32.80 -49.87
N VAL A 408 -43.13 -31.76 -50.62
CA VAL A 408 -44.34 -30.94 -50.44
C VAL A 408 -45.28 -31.04 -51.64
N THR A 409 -44.99 -31.92 -52.60
CA THR A 409 -45.87 -32.23 -53.74
C THR A 409 -47.25 -32.65 -53.25
N GLY A 410 -48.31 -32.13 -53.88
CA GLY A 410 -49.71 -32.37 -53.51
C GLY A 410 -50.22 -31.62 -52.26
N LYS A 411 -49.35 -31.05 -51.42
CA LYS A 411 -49.76 -30.27 -50.23
C LYS A 411 -50.36 -28.92 -50.62
N SER A 412 -51.05 -28.27 -49.67
CA SER A 412 -51.51 -26.90 -49.84
C SER A 412 -50.32 -25.94 -49.94
N THR A 413 -50.52 -24.81 -50.62
CA THR A 413 -49.49 -23.76 -50.81
C THR A 413 -48.99 -23.22 -49.46
N ASP A 414 -49.89 -23.04 -48.49
CA ASP A 414 -49.54 -22.52 -47.17
C ASP A 414 -48.80 -23.55 -46.32
N ASP A 415 -49.18 -24.83 -46.37
CA ASP A 415 -48.51 -25.88 -45.59
C ASP A 415 -47.16 -26.26 -46.20
N ALA A 416 -47.06 -26.27 -47.54
CA ALA A 416 -45.80 -26.40 -48.26
C ALA A 416 -44.86 -25.23 -47.92
N LYS A 417 -45.38 -23.99 -47.92
CA LYS A 417 -44.60 -22.81 -47.56
C LYS A 417 -44.11 -22.88 -46.11
N ARG A 418 -45.00 -23.15 -45.14
CA ARG A 418 -44.64 -23.34 -43.72
C ARG A 418 -43.52 -24.35 -43.56
N GLN A 419 -43.70 -25.58 -44.04
CA GLN A 419 -42.71 -26.66 -43.86
C GLN A 419 -41.33 -26.34 -44.46
N LEU A 420 -41.26 -25.57 -45.55
CA LEU A 420 -39.99 -25.15 -46.13
C LEU A 420 -39.39 -23.93 -45.39
N THR A 421 -40.20 -22.95 -44.94
CA THR A 421 -39.69 -21.81 -44.16
C THR A 421 -39.27 -22.20 -42.74
N ASP A 422 -39.95 -23.18 -42.12
CA ASP A 422 -39.62 -23.70 -40.78
C ASP A 422 -38.25 -24.41 -40.78
N LEU A 423 -37.84 -24.95 -41.93
CA LEU A 423 -36.50 -25.51 -42.18
C LEU A 423 -35.48 -24.46 -42.65
N GLY A 424 -35.89 -23.19 -42.78
CA GLY A 424 -35.01 -22.08 -43.14
C GLY A 424 -34.72 -21.94 -44.64
N PHE A 425 -35.61 -22.41 -45.53
CA PHE A 425 -35.53 -22.15 -46.98
C PHE A 425 -36.35 -20.92 -47.39
N GLU A 426 -35.91 -20.21 -48.44
CA GLU A 426 -36.71 -19.16 -49.07
C GLU A 426 -37.69 -19.78 -50.07
N VAL A 427 -39.00 -19.54 -49.92
CA VAL A 427 -40.03 -20.18 -50.77
C VAL A 427 -40.57 -19.22 -51.82
N GLU A 428 -40.39 -19.58 -53.09
CA GLU A 428 -40.97 -18.86 -54.24
C GLU A 428 -42.16 -19.61 -54.83
N VAL A 429 -43.32 -18.96 -54.93
CA VAL A 429 -44.55 -19.58 -55.43
C VAL A 429 -44.82 -19.15 -56.86
N GLN A 430 -44.57 -20.04 -57.82
CA GLN A 430 -44.95 -19.84 -59.22
C GLN A 430 -46.39 -20.31 -59.44
N LYS A 431 -47.29 -19.36 -59.75
CA LYS A 431 -48.70 -19.63 -60.05
C LYS A 431 -48.93 -19.69 -61.57
N PRO A 432 -49.71 -20.66 -62.09
CA PRO A 432 -50.09 -20.68 -63.51
C PRO A 432 -51.01 -19.50 -63.84
N LEU A 433 -50.98 -19.06 -65.10
CA LEU A 433 -51.67 -17.85 -65.56
C LEU A 433 -53.20 -18.03 -65.65
N LEU A 434 -53.67 -19.26 -65.87
CA LEU A 434 -55.07 -19.66 -65.86
C LEU A 434 -55.30 -20.70 -64.75
N PHE A 435 -56.49 -20.64 -64.15
CA PHE A 435 -57.04 -21.61 -63.19
C PHE A 435 -56.04 -22.21 -62.17
N PRO A 436 -55.36 -21.37 -61.36
CA PRO A 436 -54.49 -21.87 -60.29
C PRO A 436 -55.30 -22.59 -59.22
N GLN A 437 -54.84 -23.80 -58.86
CA GLN A 437 -55.29 -24.55 -57.68
C GLN A 437 -54.29 -24.30 -56.53
N ASP A 438 -54.73 -24.38 -55.28
CA ASP A 438 -53.87 -24.13 -54.12
C ASP A 438 -52.92 -25.29 -53.76
N SER A 439 -52.82 -26.33 -54.62
CA SER A 439 -51.97 -27.51 -54.42
C SER A 439 -50.66 -27.42 -55.22
N VAL A 440 -49.56 -27.87 -54.61
CA VAL A 440 -48.23 -27.92 -55.26
C VAL A 440 -48.18 -29.06 -56.29
N ASP A 441 -47.83 -28.72 -57.53
CA ASP A 441 -47.68 -29.68 -58.64
C ASP A 441 -46.25 -30.18 -58.78
N THR A 442 -45.26 -29.28 -58.66
CA THR A 442 -43.82 -29.61 -58.70
C THR A 442 -43.00 -28.65 -57.82
N GLN A 443 -41.87 -29.15 -57.32
CA GLN A 443 -40.88 -28.38 -56.55
C GLN A 443 -39.50 -28.42 -57.24
N SER A 444 -38.69 -27.36 -57.08
CA SER A 444 -37.41 -27.17 -57.80
C SER A 444 -36.26 -28.05 -57.29
N VAL A 445 -36.35 -28.55 -56.07
CA VAL A 445 -35.44 -29.52 -55.45
C VAL A 445 -36.31 -30.69 -55.00
N GLY A 446 -35.92 -31.92 -55.33
CA GLY A 446 -36.71 -33.12 -55.11
C GLY A 446 -36.95 -33.42 -53.63
N GLY A 447 -38.08 -34.06 -53.32
CA GLY A 447 -38.37 -34.54 -51.97
C GLY A 447 -37.35 -35.60 -51.53
N GLY A 448 -36.59 -35.31 -50.48
CA GLY A 448 -35.48 -36.14 -49.99
C GLY A 448 -34.09 -35.74 -50.51
N GLU A 449 -33.99 -34.78 -51.44
CA GLU A 449 -32.71 -34.19 -51.85
C GLU A 449 -32.21 -33.19 -50.79
N GLN A 450 -30.94 -32.81 -50.87
CA GLN A 450 -30.33 -31.84 -49.94
C GLN A 450 -30.10 -30.49 -50.62
N ALA A 451 -30.48 -29.40 -49.94
CA ALA A 451 -30.21 -28.04 -50.38
C ALA A 451 -29.56 -27.21 -49.26
N PRO A 452 -28.75 -26.18 -49.58
CA PRO A 452 -28.22 -25.27 -48.57
C PRO A 452 -29.34 -24.56 -47.79
N LYS A 453 -29.16 -24.43 -46.48
CA LYS A 453 -29.98 -23.54 -45.63
C LYS A 453 -29.96 -22.11 -46.18
N GLY A 454 -31.12 -21.45 -46.22
CA GLY A 454 -31.29 -20.15 -46.87
C GLY A 454 -31.32 -20.19 -48.41
N SER A 455 -31.25 -21.36 -49.04
CA SER A 455 -31.45 -21.45 -50.50
C SER A 455 -32.92 -21.28 -50.89
N LYS A 456 -33.12 -20.86 -52.15
CA LYS A 456 -34.42 -20.56 -52.72
C LYS A 456 -35.04 -21.80 -53.36
N ILE A 457 -36.17 -22.27 -52.81
CA ILE A 457 -36.94 -23.39 -53.34
C ILE A 457 -38.19 -22.84 -54.03
N THR A 458 -38.29 -23.07 -55.34
CA THR A 458 -39.47 -22.70 -56.12
C THR A 458 -40.49 -23.84 -56.10
N ILE A 459 -41.72 -23.54 -55.70
CA ILE A 459 -42.88 -24.43 -55.83
C ILE A 459 -43.81 -23.92 -56.92
N LYS A 460 -44.24 -24.81 -57.82
CA LYS A 460 -45.20 -24.52 -58.89
C LYS A 460 -46.57 -25.06 -58.47
N LEU A 461 -47.60 -24.23 -58.62
CA LEU A 461 -48.97 -24.63 -58.32
C LEU A 461 -49.64 -25.30 -59.51
N LYS A 462 -50.57 -26.21 -59.23
CA LYS A 462 -51.29 -26.97 -60.26
C LYS A 462 -52.26 -26.06 -61.01
N GLY A 463 -52.23 -26.10 -62.34
CA GLY A 463 -53.25 -25.48 -63.19
C GLY A 463 -54.36 -26.47 -63.51
N ALA A 464 -55.61 -26.02 -63.53
CA ALA A 464 -56.66 -26.76 -64.23
C ALA A 464 -56.56 -26.51 -65.75
N LEU A 465 -56.78 -27.58 -66.53
CA LEU A 465 -56.93 -27.56 -67.99
C LEU A 465 -58.42 -27.68 -68.35
#